data_AF-A0AAV0KFF4-F1
#
_entry.id   AF-A0AAV0KFF4-F1
#
_cell.length_a   1.000
_cell.length_b   1.000
_cell.length_c   1.000
_cell.angle_alpha   90.00
_cell.angle_beta   90.00
_cell.angle_gamma   90.00
#
_symmetry.space_group_name_H-M   'P 1'
#
loop_
_entity.id
_entity.type
_entity.pdbx_description
1 polymer ?
#
loop_
_entity_poly.entity_id
_entity_poly.type
_entity_poly.pdbx_seq_one_letter_code
_entity_poly.pdbx_strand_id
1 'polypeptide(L)'
;MMFCTVLNYVQMRLLGEGPDGGEENACERARKWILDHGTATAISSWGKTWLAILGVYEWDGCNPMPPEFWVFPTIFPMHPAKMLCYCRLTYMSMSYFYGKKFVGRITPLLLKIRREIYNQPYEQINWGGVRHLCAKEDNYYPHGVTQKLLWDALYNFVEPLLSRWPFKRLRAKALHRTMEHIHYEDENSRYITIGAVEKSLNMLACWVDDPNGLAFKKHLARISDYFWLGEDGMNLQSFGSQTWDTSFALQALLACSDLVEEPSVMFGRGHNFLKLSQVTENPSGDFKAMFRHTSKGSWTFSDRDHGWPVSDCTAESLKCCLLFSTMPPNIVGDKIQFQNLNDAVDIIFSLQNGENGGCSAWEPSGEKLWLEWFNPVEFLKDLVIEYEYVECTSSSIHALVMLRKLHPTHRVKEIEEFIFKAVKFIEDVQQPDGSWYGNWGICFIYATWFGIGGLVAAGKTYENCVAIQKGVSFLLETQQEDGGWGESYISYWYIQGVCSFGWRPIKLDSHFICIDGFNPWWPGKERSNTTS
;
A
#
# COMPACT_ATOMS: atom_id res chain seq x y z
N MET A 1 3.94 -20.16 1.50
CA MET A 1 2.68 -19.40 1.47
C MET A 1 1.79 -19.97 0.38
N MET A 2 0.57 -20.40 0.71
CA MET A 2 -0.33 -21.08 -0.22
C MET A 2 -0.81 -20.15 -1.34
N PHE A 3 -1.14 -18.91 -0.98
CA PHE A 3 -1.55 -17.85 -1.88
C PHE A 3 -0.53 -17.65 -3.01
N CYS A 4 0.73 -17.36 -2.67
CA CYS A 4 1.77 -17.11 -3.66
C CYS A 4 2.08 -18.35 -4.50
N THR A 5 2.22 -19.54 -3.89
CA THR A 5 2.59 -20.75 -4.62
C THR A 5 1.50 -21.18 -5.62
N VAL A 6 0.23 -21.13 -5.23
CA VAL A 6 -0.87 -21.49 -6.14
C VAL A 6 -0.99 -20.48 -7.29
N LEU A 7 -0.98 -19.18 -7.00
CA LEU A 7 -1.14 -18.16 -8.05
C LEU A 7 0.03 -18.18 -9.04
N ASN A 8 1.28 -18.30 -8.56
CA ASN A 8 2.44 -18.40 -9.45
C ASN A 8 2.48 -19.71 -10.24
N TYR A 9 2.07 -20.84 -9.63
CA TYR A 9 1.89 -22.09 -10.38
C TYR A 9 0.90 -21.90 -11.52
N VAL A 10 -0.30 -21.36 -11.24
CA VAL A 10 -1.32 -21.10 -12.25
C VAL A 10 -0.81 -20.15 -13.33
N GLN A 11 -0.10 -19.08 -12.95
CA GLN A 11 0.51 -18.14 -13.88
C GLN A 11 1.52 -18.81 -14.81
N MET A 12 2.46 -19.62 -14.29
CA MET A 12 3.41 -20.37 -15.12
C MET A 12 2.68 -21.27 -16.13
N ARG A 13 1.64 -21.98 -15.67
CA ARG A 13 0.81 -22.84 -16.55
C ARG A 13 0.12 -22.03 -17.65
N LEU A 14 -0.38 -20.82 -17.34
CA LEU A 14 -0.99 -19.91 -18.31
C LEU A 14 0.03 -19.33 -19.30
N LEU A 15 1.27 -19.13 -18.87
CA LEU A 15 2.38 -18.67 -19.71
C LEU A 15 2.98 -19.76 -20.61
N GLY A 16 2.53 -21.01 -20.45
CA GLY A 16 2.87 -22.11 -21.34
C GLY A 16 3.79 -23.17 -20.73
N GLU A 17 4.25 -22.98 -19.50
CA GLU A 17 5.05 -24.01 -18.81
C GLU A 17 4.25 -25.27 -18.57
N GLY A 18 4.88 -26.44 -18.72
CA GLY A 18 4.29 -27.76 -18.47
C GLY A 18 4.00 -28.02 -16.98
N PRO A 19 3.23 -29.05 -16.63
CA PRO A 19 3.00 -29.42 -15.22
C PRO A 19 4.31 -29.81 -14.52
N ASP A 20 5.30 -30.27 -15.29
CA ASP A 20 6.64 -30.64 -14.82
C ASP A 20 7.71 -29.70 -15.43
N GLY A 21 7.31 -28.49 -15.84
CA GLY A 21 8.16 -27.48 -16.45
C GLY A 21 8.68 -26.42 -15.48
N GLY A 22 9.25 -25.35 -16.04
CA GLY A 22 9.93 -24.27 -15.33
C GLY A 22 11.36 -24.62 -14.93
N GLU A 23 12.11 -23.59 -14.52
CA GLU A 23 13.48 -23.73 -14.03
C GLU A 23 13.54 -24.73 -12.87
N GLU A 24 14.44 -25.70 -12.99
CA GLU A 24 14.61 -26.80 -12.02
C GLU A 24 13.30 -27.54 -11.65
N ASN A 25 12.39 -27.72 -12.60
CA ASN A 25 11.07 -28.34 -12.38
C ASN A 25 10.21 -27.59 -11.34
N ALA A 26 10.29 -26.25 -11.34
CA ALA A 26 9.54 -25.39 -10.42
C ALA A 26 8.04 -25.73 -10.35
N CYS A 27 7.40 -26.08 -11.49
CA CYS A 27 5.98 -26.44 -11.50
C CYS A 27 5.71 -27.75 -10.72
N GLU A 28 6.55 -28.77 -10.87
CA GLU A 28 6.39 -30.04 -10.15
C GLU A 28 6.54 -29.81 -8.63
N ARG A 29 7.58 -29.09 -8.22
CA ARG A 29 7.84 -28.77 -6.81
C ARG A 29 6.71 -27.94 -6.21
N ALA A 30 6.24 -26.93 -6.92
CA ALA A 30 5.12 -26.09 -6.49
C ALA A 30 3.84 -26.92 -6.35
N ARG A 31 3.50 -27.76 -7.35
CA ARG A 31 2.33 -28.66 -7.27
C ARG A 31 2.42 -29.59 -6.08
N LYS A 32 3.58 -30.23 -5.86
CA LYS A 32 3.79 -31.09 -4.70
C LYS A 32 3.56 -30.34 -3.39
N TRP A 33 4.15 -29.16 -3.25
CA TRP A 33 3.98 -28.33 -2.06
C TRP A 33 2.50 -27.96 -1.85
N ILE A 34 1.78 -27.56 -2.90
CA ILE A 34 0.34 -27.24 -2.84
C ILE A 34 -0.46 -28.42 -2.30
N LEU A 35 -0.24 -29.62 -2.85
CA LEU A 35 -0.98 -30.82 -2.47
C LEU A 35 -0.67 -31.25 -1.03
N ASP A 36 0.59 -31.13 -0.60
CA ASP A 36 1.04 -31.50 0.74
C ASP A 36 0.51 -30.53 1.84
N HIS A 37 0.15 -29.29 1.49
CA HIS A 37 -0.24 -28.24 2.44
C HIS A 37 -1.75 -27.91 2.40
N GLY A 38 -2.58 -28.87 2.01
CA GLY A 38 -4.03 -28.73 2.06
C GLY A 38 -4.68 -28.25 0.76
N THR A 39 -3.96 -28.30 -0.36
CA THR A 39 -4.44 -27.96 -1.73
C THR A 39 -4.84 -26.50 -1.91
N ALA A 40 -5.25 -26.14 -3.13
CA ALA A 40 -5.81 -24.83 -3.39
C ALA A 40 -7.14 -24.54 -2.65
N THR A 41 -7.76 -25.52 -1.97
CA THR A 41 -8.92 -25.24 -1.09
C THR A 41 -8.55 -24.39 0.14
N ALA A 42 -7.28 -24.42 0.56
CA ALA A 42 -6.77 -23.64 1.70
C ALA A 42 -6.17 -22.28 1.28
N ILE A 43 -6.28 -21.87 0.02
CA ILE A 43 -5.79 -20.55 -0.41
C ILE A 43 -6.55 -19.42 0.31
N SER A 44 -5.89 -18.28 0.56
CA SER A 44 -6.51 -17.10 1.19
C SER A 44 -7.68 -16.53 0.36
N SER A 45 -8.53 -15.70 0.98
CA SER A 45 -9.74 -15.12 0.36
C SER A 45 -9.49 -14.46 -1.00
N TRP A 46 -8.43 -13.65 -1.12
CA TRP A 46 -8.05 -13.02 -2.39
C TRP A 46 -7.68 -14.05 -3.46
N GLY A 47 -7.01 -15.13 -3.06
CA GLY A 47 -6.68 -16.24 -3.94
C GLY A 47 -7.94 -16.96 -4.42
N LYS A 48 -8.89 -17.21 -3.52
CA LYS A 48 -10.19 -17.80 -3.89
C LYS A 48 -10.91 -16.93 -4.91
N THR A 49 -10.91 -15.61 -4.73
CA THR A 49 -11.50 -14.66 -5.69
C THR A 49 -10.87 -14.75 -7.07
N TRP A 50 -9.53 -14.71 -7.17
CA TRP A 50 -8.84 -14.82 -8.46
C TRP A 50 -9.07 -16.17 -9.14
N LEU A 51 -9.01 -17.27 -8.39
CA LEU A 51 -9.26 -18.60 -8.94
C LEU A 51 -10.72 -18.81 -9.33
N ALA A 52 -11.67 -18.19 -8.64
CA ALA A 52 -13.10 -18.22 -8.98
C ALA A 52 -13.38 -17.42 -10.27
N ILE A 53 -12.79 -16.23 -10.40
CA ILE A 53 -12.83 -15.44 -11.64
C ILE A 53 -12.22 -16.24 -12.81
N LEU A 54 -11.09 -16.93 -12.60
CA LEU A 54 -10.46 -17.74 -13.63
C LEU A 54 -11.27 -18.99 -13.98
N GLY A 55 -12.05 -19.53 -13.02
CA GLY A 55 -12.84 -20.74 -13.18
C GLY A 55 -12.11 -22.02 -12.78
N VAL A 56 -11.19 -21.96 -11.84
CA VAL A 56 -10.53 -23.15 -11.22
C VAL A 56 -10.83 -23.27 -9.73
N TYR A 57 -11.83 -22.53 -9.24
CA TYR A 57 -12.39 -22.57 -7.89
C TYR A 57 -13.88 -22.14 -7.99
N GLU A 58 -14.78 -22.66 -7.16
CA GLU A 58 -16.20 -22.25 -7.22
C GLU A 58 -16.49 -21.06 -6.29
N TRP A 59 -17.32 -20.11 -6.75
CA TRP A 59 -17.75 -18.96 -5.93
C TRP A 59 -18.44 -19.35 -4.63
N ASP A 60 -19.02 -20.55 -4.57
CA ASP A 60 -19.64 -21.11 -3.36
C ASP A 60 -18.61 -21.42 -2.26
N GLY A 61 -17.33 -21.49 -2.61
CA GLY A 61 -16.22 -21.65 -1.67
C GLY A 61 -15.59 -20.34 -1.22
N CYS A 62 -16.17 -19.18 -1.59
CA CYS A 62 -15.76 -17.86 -1.13
C CYS A 62 -16.70 -17.36 -0.02
N ASN A 63 -16.17 -16.54 0.90
CA ASN A 63 -17.02 -15.76 1.79
C ASN A 63 -17.80 -14.68 0.99
N PRO A 64 -19.04 -14.34 1.38
CA PRO A 64 -19.84 -13.37 0.63
C PRO A 64 -19.21 -11.98 0.54
N MET A 65 -19.20 -11.41 -0.67
CA MET A 65 -18.79 -10.03 -0.96
C MET A 65 -19.94 -9.28 -1.66
N PRO A 66 -21.04 -8.96 -0.95
CA PRO A 66 -22.26 -8.46 -1.57
C PRO A 66 -22.06 -7.05 -2.15
N PRO A 67 -22.33 -6.82 -3.45
CA PRO A 67 -22.23 -5.47 -4.04
C PRO A 67 -23.28 -4.50 -3.46
N GLU A 68 -24.32 -5.00 -2.77
CA GLU A 68 -25.30 -4.16 -2.07
C GLU A 68 -24.68 -3.19 -1.08
N PHE A 69 -23.46 -3.46 -0.64
CA PHE A 69 -22.68 -2.58 0.21
C PHE A 69 -22.52 -1.16 -0.38
N TRP A 70 -22.49 -1.03 -1.71
CA TRP A 70 -22.31 0.23 -2.43
C TRP A 70 -23.58 1.09 -2.55
N VAL A 71 -24.73 0.56 -2.15
CA VAL A 71 -26.01 1.30 -2.16
C VAL A 71 -26.52 1.61 -0.75
N PHE A 72 -25.76 1.23 0.29
CA PHE A 72 -26.14 1.55 1.67
C PHE A 72 -26.03 3.05 1.95
N PRO A 73 -26.94 3.60 2.78
CA PRO A 73 -26.79 4.92 3.34
C PRO A 73 -25.49 5.08 4.15
N THR A 74 -24.86 6.25 4.11
CA THR A 74 -23.61 6.56 4.84
C THR A 74 -23.73 6.48 6.37
N ILE A 75 -24.96 6.47 6.91
CA ILE A 75 -25.23 6.27 8.35
C ILE A 75 -24.86 4.85 8.81
N PHE A 76 -24.77 3.87 7.91
CA PHE A 76 -24.38 2.51 8.30
C PHE A 76 -22.93 2.50 8.85
N PRO A 77 -22.68 1.79 9.98
CA PRO A 77 -21.35 1.76 10.58
C PRO A 77 -20.27 1.17 9.67
N MET A 78 -20.57 0.05 9.00
CA MET A 78 -19.72 -0.49 7.93
C MET A 78 -20.23 0.07 6.61
N HIS A 79 -19.69 1.20 6.17
CA HIS A 79 -19.99 1.80 4.87
C HIS A 79 -18.68 1.97 4.09
N PRO A 80 -18.63 1.71 2.77
CA PRO A 80 -17.38 1.76 2.00
C PRO A 80 -16.59 3.06 2.16
N ALA A 81 -17.29 4.20 2.27
CA ALA A 81 -16.68 5.52 2.47
C ALA A 81 -15.86 5.67 3.77
N LYS A 82 -16.06 4.80 4.75
CA LYS A 82 -15.37 4.79 6.04
C LYS A 82 -14.19 3.82 6.05
N MET A 83 -14.02 3.05 4.97
CA MET A 83 -12.96 2.07 4.86
C MET A 83 -11.73 2.69 4.22
N LEU A 84 -10.55 2.22 4.62
CA LEU A 84 -9.28 2.52 4.00
C LEU A 84 -9.40 2.40 2.46
N CYS A 85 -8.79 3.35 1.75
CA CYS A 85 -8.86 3.44 0.29
C CYS A 85 -8.51 2.14 -0.42
N TYR A 86 -7.38 1.51 -0.07
CA TYR A 86 -7.00 0.20 -0.61
C TYR A 86 -8.06 -0.88 -0.38
N CYS A 87 -8.57 -0.98 0.85
CA CYS A 87 -9.57 -2.00 1.17
C CYS A 87 -10.85 -1.77 0.39
N ARG A 88 -11.40 -0.55 0.35
CA ARG A 88 -12.65 -0.31 -0.39
C ARG A 88 -12.47 -0.51 -1.89
N LEU A 89 -11.35 -0.07 -2.48
CA LEU A 89 -11.15 -0.11 -3.93
C LEU A 89 -10.90 -1.54 -4.41
N THR A 90 -10.13 -2.35 -3.68
CA THR A 90 -10.00 -3.77 -3.98
C THR A 90 -11.36 -4.49 -3.90
N TYR A 91 -12.09 -4.32 -2.79
CA TYR A 91 -13.37 -5.00 -2.60
C TYR A 91 -14.49 -4.49 -3.51
N MET A 92 -14.35 -3.29 -4.08
CA MET A 92 -15.27 -2.75 -5.09
C MET A 92 -15.38 -3.69 -6.29
N SER A 93 -14.27 -3.94 -6.98
CA SER A 93 -14.26 -4.80 -8.15
C SER A 93 -14.49 -6.27 -7.79
N MET A 94 -13.95 -6.76 -6.65
CA MET A 94 -14.24 -8.12 -6.18
C MET A 94 -15.73 -8.35 -5.93
N SER A 95 -16.43 -7.38 -5.32
CA SER A 95 -17.88 -7.47 -5.08
C SER A 95 -18.70 -7.45 -6.38
N TYR A 96 -18.23 -6.74 -7.41
CA TYR A 96 -18.84 -6.77 -8.74
C TYR A 96 -18.77 -8.16 -9.35
N PHE A 97 -17.58 -8.80 -9.34
CA PHE A 97 -17.42 -10.16 -9.86
C PHE A 97 -18.21 -11.19 -9.05
N TYR A 98 -18.17 -11.09 -7.72
CA TYR A 98 -18.93 -11.97 -6.83
C TYR A 98 -20.45 -11.83 -7.07
N GLY A 99 -20.94 -10.60 -7.19
CA GLY A 99 -22.36 -10.32 -7.44
C GLY A 99 -22.84 -10.79 -8.80
N LYS A 100 -21.99 -10.74 -9.84
CA LYS A 100 -22.24 -11.36 -11.15
C LYS A 100 -22.02 -12.87 -11.17
N LYS A 101 -21.34 -13.44 -10.16
CA LYS A 101 -20.77 -14.80 -10.19
C LYS A 101 -19.98 -15.03 -11.47
N PHE A 102 -19.17 -14.05 -11.84
CA PHE A 102 -18.44 -14.05 -13.11
C PHE A 102 -17.39 -15.16 -13.12
N VAL A 103 -17.34 -15.90 -14.23
CA VAL A 103 -16.33 -16.93 -14.48
C VAL A 103 -15.82 -16.77 -15.91
N GLY A 104 -14.50 -16.75 -16.08
CA GLY A 104 -13.85 -16.70 -17.37
C GLY A 104 -14.14 -17.93 -18.23
N ARG A 105 -13.74 -17.86 -19.51
CA ARG A 105 -13.94 -18.99 -20.43
C ARG A 105 -13.13 -20.21 -19.97
N ILE A 106 -13.82 -21.31 -19.68
CA ILE A 106 -13.18 -22.58 -19.33
C ILE A 106 -12.45 -23.16 -20.56
N THR A 107 -11.15 -23.37 -20.44
CA THR A 107 -10.29 -23.95 -21.49
C THR A 107 -9.82 -25.35 -21.09
N PRO A 108 -9.33 -26.17 -22.04
CA PRO A 108 -8.71 -27.46 -21.72
C PRO A 108 -7.54 -27.35 -20.74
N LEU A 109 -6.78 -26.25 -20.77
CA LEU A 109 -5.71 -25.99 -19.81
C LEU A 109 -6.26 -25.81 -18.39
N LEU A 110 -7.32 -25.01 -18.22
CA LEU A 110 -7.95 -24.81 -16.90
C LEU A 110 -8.52 -26.12 -16.34
N LEU A 111 -9.08 -27.00 -17.19
CA LEU A 111 -9.52 -28.33 -16.79
C LEU A 111 -8.38 -29.27 -16.37
N LYS A 112 -7.15 -29.04 -16.85
CA LYS A 112 -5.95 -29.74 -16.37
C LYS A 112 -5.52 -29.17 -15.03
N ILE A 113 -5.48 -27.85 -14.89
CA ILE A 113 -5.14 -27.16 -13.63
C ILE A 113 -6.08 -27.63 -12.49
N ARG A 114 -7.39 -27.77 -12.74
CA ARG A 114 -8.36 -28.33 -11.77
C ARG A 114 -8.03 -29.76 -11.30
N ARG A 115 -7.24 -30.53 -12.05
CA ARG A 115 -6.77 -31.87 -11.64
C ARG A 115 -5.39 -31.83 -10.98
N GLU A 116 -4.67 -30.73 -11.15
CA GLU A 116 -3.29 -30.56 -10.69
C GLU A 116 -3.24 -29.99 -9.26
N ILE A 117 -4.12 -29.06 -8.91
CA ILE A 117 -4.02 -28.28 -7.66
C ILE A 117 -4.92 -28.78 -6.50
N TYR A 118 -5.65 -29.88 -6.72
CA TYR A 118 -6.55 -30.52 -5.74
C TYR A 118 -6.24 -32.01 -5.60
N ASN A 119 -6.46 -32.56 -4.40
CA ASN A 119 -6.20 -33.97 -4.06
C ASN A 119 -7.43 -34.88 -4.24
N GLN A 120 -8.56 -34.32 -4.66
CA GLN A 120 -9.81 -35.02 -4.92
C GLN A 120 -10.44 -34.49 -6.23
N PRO A 121 -11.36 -35.25 -6.86
CA PRO A 121 -12.06 -34.77 -8.04
C PRO A 121 -12.74 -33.43 -7.79
N TYR A 122 -12.56 -32.48 -8.72
CA TYR A 122 -13.02 -31.10 -8.57
C TYR A 122 -14.53 -31.01 -8.27
N GLU A 123 -15.33 -31.88 -8.88
CA GLU A 123 -16.78 -31.93 -8.73
C GLU A 123 -17.24 -32.49 -7.38
N GLN A 124 -16.34 -33.13 -6.62
CA GLN A 124 -16.63 -33.71 -5.30
C GLN A 124 -16.25 -32.78 -4.15
N ILE A 125 -15.63 -31.63 -4.44
CA ILE A 125 -15.23 -30.66 -3.42
C ILE A 125 -16.50 -30.02 -2.81
N ASN A 126 -16.63 -30.12 -1.48
CA ASN A 126 -17.66 -29.37 -0.75
C ASN A 126 -17.24 -27.90 -0.59
N TRP A 127 -17.50 -27.10 -1.63
CA TRP A 127 -17.11 -25.69 -1.70
C TRP A 127 -17.63 -24.88 -0.52
N GLY A 128 -18.91 -25.03 -0.16
CA GLY A 128 -19.49 -24.33 0.99
C GLY A 128 -18.79 -24.61 2.33
N GLY A 129 -18.14 -25.77 2.46
CA GLY A 129 -17.38 -26.18 3.64
C GLY A 129 -15.96 -25.60 3.73
N VAL A 130 -15.38 -25.10 2.63
CA VAL A 130 -14.00 -24.58 2.59
C VAL A 130 -13.93 -23.05 2.62
N ARG A 131 -15.06 -22.35 2.76
CA ARG A 131 -15.13 -20.88 2.77
C ARG A 131 -14.24 -20.22 3.81
N HIS A 132 -14.22 -20.79 5.02
CA HIS A 132 -13.41 -20.30 6.15
C HIS A 132 -12.00 -20.92 6.21
N LEU A 133 -11.66 -21.84 5.30
CA LEU A 133 -10.35 -22.49 5.29
C LEU A 133 -9.29 -21.53 4.75
N CYS A 134 -8.18 -21.40 5.47
CA CYS A 134 -6.98 -20.70 5.03
C CYS A 134 -5.76 -21.44 5.58
N ALA A 135 -4.73 -21.61 4.75
CA ALA A 135 -3.48 -22.25 5.14
C ALA A 135 -2.82 -21.49 6.29
N LYS A 136 -2.18 -22.22 7.20
CA LYS A 136 -1.56 -21.63 8.40
C LYS A 136 -0.50 -20.59 8.03
N GLU A 137 0.24 -20.85 6.95
CA GLU A 137 1.32 -20.02 6.42
C GLU A 137 0.81 -18.65 5.93
N ASP A 138 -0.46 -18.53 5.57
CA ASP A 138 -1.06 -17.30 5.06
C ASP A 138 -1.99 -16.65 6.10
N ASN A 139 -2.28 -17.31 7.23
CA ASN A 139 -3.27 -16.86 8.20
C ASN A 139 -2.63 -15.99 9.30
N TYR A 140 -2.15 -14.82 8.90
CA TYR A 140 -1.57 -13.82 9.81
C TYR A 140 -2.62 -13.22 10.76
N TYR A 141 -3.80 -12.93 10.24
CA TYR A 141 -4.94 -12.35 10.94
C TYR A 141 -6.12 -13.35 10.98
N PRO A 142 -6.16 -14.25 11.98
CA PRO A 142 -7.22 -15.24 12.06
C PRO A 142 -8.56 -14.60 12.40
N HIS A 143 -9.55 -14.82 11.52
CA HIS A 143 -10.89 -14.28 11.72
C HIS A 143 -11.57 -14.81 12.99
N GLY A 144 -12.05 -13.86 13.81
CA GLY A 144 -12.81 -14.13 15.03
C GLY A 144 -14.20 -14.73 14.78
N VAL A 145 -14.84 -15.19 15.86
CA VAL A 145 -16.16 -15.81 15.81
C VAL A 145 -17.22 -14.87 15.24
N THR A 146 -17.20 -13.59 15.62
CA THR A 146 -18.15 -12.58 15.15
C THR A 146 -18.14 -12.44 13.62
N GLN A 147 -16.95 -12.34 13.03
CA GLN A 147 -16.79 -12.23 11.57
C GLN A 147 -17.28 -13.49 10.85
N LYS A 148 -16.91 -14.67 11.36
CA LYS A 148 -17.37 -15.95 10.79
C LYS A 148 -18.89 -16.10 10.84
N LEU A 149 -19.51 -15.74 11.98
CA LEU A 149 -20.96 -15.75 12.13
C LEU A 149 -21.64 -14.77 11.18
N LEU A 150 -21.08 -13.57 10.98
CA LEU A 150 -21.58 -12.61 10.00
C LEU A 150 -21.56 -13.22 8.59
N TRP A 151 -20.43 -13.79 8.16
CA TRP A 151 -20.32 -14.42 6.84
C TRP A 151 -21.24 -15.63 6.68
N ASP A 152 -21.40 -16.46 7.71
CA ASP A 152 -22.33 -17.58 7.67
C ASP A 152 -23.78 -17.11 7.61
N ALA A 153 -24.14 -16.03 8.29
CA ALA A 153 -25.46 -15.43 8.16
C ALA A 153 -25.68 -14.86 6.75
N LEU A 154 -24.69 -14.15 6.21
CA LEU A 154 -24.75 -13.61 4.85
C LEU A 154 -24.90 -14.73 3.82
N TYR A 155 -24.15 -15.81 3.95
CA TYR A 155 -24.15 -16.91 2.99
C TYR A 155 -25.42 -17.76 3.07
N ASN A 156 -25.86 -18.15 4.26
CA ASN A 156 -26.97 -19.08 4.41
C ASN A 156 -28.34 -18.42 4.29
N PHE A 157 -28.45 -17.11 4.60
CA PHE A 157 -29.74 -16.42 4.61
C PHE A 157 -29.81 -15.28 3.58
N VAL A 158 -28.80 -14.41 3.54
CA VAL A 158 -28.87 -13.18 2.73
C VAL A 158 -28.64 -13.46 1.25
N GLU A 159 -27.65 -14.26 0.87
CA GLU A 159 -27.37 -14.59 -0.53
C GLU A 159 -28.53 -15.37 -1.22
N PRO A 160 -29.17 -16.38 -0.58
CA PRO A 160 -30.38 -17.00 -1.10
C PRO A 160 -31.56 -16.04 -1.23
N LEU A 161 -31.65 -15.01 -0.39
CA LEU A 161 -32.69 -13.99 -0.48
C LEU A 161 -32.43 -13.03 -1.64
N LEU A 162 -31.20 -12.54 -1.78
CA LEU A 162 -30.79 -11.58 -2.81
C LEU A 162 -30.79 -12.19 -4.23
N SER A 163 -30.68 -13.51 -4.35
CA SER A 163 -30.81 -14.22 -5.62
C SER A 163 -32.27 -14.39 -6.10
N ARG A 164 -33.26 -14.09 -5.25
CA ARG A 164 -34.70 -14.25 -5.55
C ARG A 164 -35.40 -12.91 -5.83
N TRP A 165 -36.55 -12.98 -6.51
CA TRP A 165 -37.38 -11.80 -6.73
C TRP A 165 -38.08 -11.38 -5.41
N PRO A 166 -38.17 -10.08 -5.06
CA PRO A 166 -37.77 -8.90 -5.83
C PRO A 166 -36.32 -8.43 -5.59
N PHE A 167 -35.60 -9.01 -4.62
CA PHE A 167 -34.27 -8.57 -4.20
C PHE A 167 -33.19 -8.70 -5.27
N LYS A 168 -33.39 -9.56 -6.28
CA LYS A 168 -32.54 -9.57 -7.49
C LYS A 168 -32.47 -8.20 -8.20
N ARG A 169 -33.50 -7.36 -8.09
CA ARG A 169 -33.46 -5.97 -8.59
C ARG A 169 -32.50 -5.09 -7.78
N LEU A 170 -32.39 -5.32 -6.47
CA LEU A 170 -31.42 -4.64 -5.62
C LEU A 170 -29.99 -5.02 -6.04
N ARG A 171 -29.72 -6.31 -6.25
CA ARG A 171 -28.43 -6.82 -6.79
C ARG A 171 -28.08 -6.15 -8.12
N ALA A 172 -29.03 -6.04 -9.04
CA ALA A 172 -28.80 -5.37 -10.32
C ALA A 172 -28.47 -3.87 -10.15
N LYS A 173 -29.20 -3.16 -9.29
CA LYS A 173 -28.91 -1.75 -8.96
C LYS A 173 -27.55 -1.58 -8.30
N ALA A 174 -27.20 -2.49 -7.39
CA ALA A 174 -25.93 -2.50 -6.69
C ALA A 174 -24.75 -2.73 -7.64
N LEU A 175 -24.87 -3.68 -8.58
CA LEU A 175 -23.87 -3.92 -9.62
C LEU A 175 -23.68 -2.69 -10.52
N HIS A 176 -24.76 -2.01 -10.90
CA HIS A 176 -24.68 -0.77 -11.67
C HIS A 176 -23.94 0.32 -10.89
N ARG A 177 -24.31 0.54 -9.62
CA ARG A 177 -23.63 1.51 -8.75
C ARG A 177 -22.15 1.17 -8.54
N THR A 178 -21.82 -0.11 -8.41
CA THR A 178 -20.43 -0.56 -8.27
C THR A 178 -19.63 -0.20 -9.53
N MET A 179 -20.19 -0.43 -10.72
CA MET A 179 -19.53 -0.06 -11.98
C MET A 179 -19.39 1.46 -12.15
N GLU A 180 -20.36 2.26 -11.67
CA GLU A 180 -20.20 3.73 -11.62
C GLU A 180 -18.99 4.14 -10.79
N HIS A 181 -18.76 3.52 -9.63
CA HIS A 181 -17.57 3.79 -8.82
C HIS A 181 -16.28 3.30 -9.49
N ILE A 182 -16.29 2.15 -10.17
CA ILE A 182 -15.14 1.65 -10.94
C ILE A 182 -14.76 2.64 -12.04
N HIS A 183 -15.71 3.07 -12.87
CA HIS A 183 -15.43 4.04 -13.93
C HIS A 183 -14.97 5.39 -13.39
N TYR A 184 -15.55 5.83 -12.27
CA TYR A 184 -15.11 7.05 -11.63
C TYR A 184 -13.66 6.98 -11.16
N GLU A 185 -13.26 5.88 -10.52
CA GLU A 185 -11.88 5.67 -10.10
C GLU A 185 -10.93 5.61 -11.30
N ASP A 186 -11.33 4.87 -12.34
CA ASP A 186 -10.56 4.74 -13.58
C ASP A 186 -10.32 6.09 -14.26
N GLU A 187 -11.34 6.95 -14.35
CA GLU A 187 -11.21 8.26 -14.97
C GLU A 187 -10.31 9.20 -14.16
N ASN A 188 -10.44 9.21 -12.83
CA ASN A 188 -9.70 10.11 -11.95
C ASN A 188 -8.22 9.73 -11.79
N SER A 189 -7.89 8.45 -11.97
CA SER A 189 -6.52 7.92 -11.95
C SER A 189 -5.95 7.69 -13.35
N ARG A 190 -6.64 8.16 -14.40
CA ARG A 190 -6.24 7.98 -15.81
C ARG A 190 -5.95 6.51 -16.15
N TYR A 191 -6.76 5.62 -15.60
CA TYR A 191 -6.74 4.17 -15.76
C TYR A 191 -5.48 3.49 -15.16
N ILE A 192 -4.78 4.20 -14.28
CA ILE A 192 -3.71 3.65 -13.44
C ILE A 192 -4.34 2.99 -12.21
N THR A 193 -5.37 3.58 -11.59
CA THR A 193 -5.94 3.20 -10.28
C THR A 193 -4.95 3.37 -9.12
N ILE A 194 -5.36 3.06 -7.88
CA ILE A 194 -4.50 3.22 -6.70
C ILE A 194 -3.32 2.23 -6.68
N GLY A 195 -3.46 1.02 -7.26
CA GLY A 195 -2.51 -0.08 -7.12
C GLY A 195 -2.69 -1.19 -8.17
N ALA A 196 -1.73 -2.12 -8.28
CA ALA A 196 -1.73 -3.14 -9.34
C ALA A 196 -2.89 -4.14 -9.24
N VAL A 197 -3.33 -4.42 -8.01
CA VAL A 197 -4.45 -5.33 -7.75
C VAL A 197 -5.74 -4.68 -8.26
N GLU A 198 -5.99 -3.43 -7.85
CA GLU A 198 -7.13 -2.63 -8.29
C GLU A 198 -7.11 -2.39 -9.80
N LYS A 199 -5.94 -2.07 -10.37
CA LYS A 199 -5.76 -1.86 -11.81
C LYS A 199 -6.19 -3.09 -12.59
N SER A 200 -5.75 -4.26 -12.16
CA SER A 200 -6.05 -5.53 -12.82
C SER A 200 -7.52 -5.89 -12.69
N LEU A 201 -8.11 -5.70 -11.51
CA LEU A 201 -9.52 -5.98 -11.24
C LEU A 201 -10.45 -5.01 -11.99
N ASN A 202 -10.19 -3.70 -11.97
CA ASN A 202 -10.98 -2.68 -12.66
C ASN A 202 -10.91 -2.86 -14.18
N MET A 203 -9.71 -3.11 -14.73
CA MET A 203 -9.52 -3.42 -16.14
C MET A 203 -10.37 -4.62 -16.56
N LEU A 204 -10.34 -5.70 -15.77
CA LEU A 204 -11.14 -6.88 -16.04
C LEU A 204 -12.65 -6.58 -15.90
N ALA A 205 -13.06 -5.78 -14.92
CA ALA A 205 -14.46 -5.43 -14.72
C ALA A 205 -15.00 -4.63 -15.92
N CYS A 206 -14.21 -3.68 -16.42
CA CYS A 206 -14.49 -2.92 -17.64
C CYS A 206 -14.60 -3.84 -18.87
N TRP A 207 -13.73 -4.84 -18.99
CA TRP A 207 -13.82 -5.84 -20.06
C TRP A 207 -15.08 -6.71 -19.95
N VAL A 208 -15.45 -7.13 -18.73
CA VAL A 208 -16.67 -7.92 -18.49
C VAL A 208 -17.93 -7.11 -18.77
N ASP A 209 -17.90 -5.79 -18.56
CA ASP A 209 -19.02 -4.90 -18.83
C ASP A 209 -19.17 -4.60 -20.32
N ASP A 210 -18.08 -4.17 -20.97
CA ASP A 210 -18.00 -3.95 -22.42
C ASP A 210 -16.58 -4.28 -22.95
N PRO A 211 -16.39 -5.48 -23.54
CA PRO A 211 -15.09 -5.90 -24.09
C PRO A 211 -14.53 -4.98 -25.18
N ASN A 212 -15.39 -4.21 -25.86
CA ASN A 212 -15.00 -3.29 -26.92
C ASN A 212 -15.01 -1.82 -26.47
N GLY A 213 -15.33 -1.59 -25.20
CA GLY A 213 -15.53 -0.29 -24.59
C GLY A 213 -14.26 0.53 -24.54
N LEU A 214 -14.43 1.87 -24.53
CA LEU A 214 -13.31 2.80 -24.46
C LEU A 214 -12.54 2.66 -23.14
N ALA A 215 -13.24 2.40 -22.02
CA ALA A 215 -12.61 2.22 -20.71
C ALA A 215 -11.60 1.06 -20.71
N PHE A 216 -11.98 -0.10 -21.26
CA PHE A 216 -11.07 -1.24 -21.37
C PHE A 216 -9.85 -0.92 -22.24
N LYS A 217 -10.04 -0.24 -23.39
CA LYS A 217 -8.93 0.17 -24.27
C LYS A 217 -7.95 1.12 -23.59
N LYS A 218 -8.44 2.04 -22.77
CA LYS A 218 -7.59 2.95 -21.99
C LYS A 218 -6.82 2.21 -20.89
N HIS A 219 -7.44 1.22 -20.24
CA HIS A 219 -6.74 0.32 -19.31
C HIS A 219 -5.61 -0.47 -19.98
N LEU A 220 -5.82 -0.97 -21.21
CA LEU A 220 -4.79 -1.68 -21.96
C LEU A 220 -3.57 -0.80 -22.24
N ALA A 221 -3.80 0.49 -22.54
CA ALA A 221 -2.74 1.46 -22.79
C ALA A 221 -1.87 1.76 -21.57
N ARG A 222 -2.34 1.42 -20.36
CA ARG A 222 -1.66 1.67 -19.07
C ARG A 222 -1.07 0.41 -18.44
N ILE A 223 -1.10 -0.73 -19.13
CA ILE A 223 -0.53 -1.99 -18.61
C ILE A 223 0.99 -1.86 -18.43
N SER A 224 1.68 -1.25 -19.40
CA SER A 224 3.13 -1.10 -19.39
C SER A 224 3.66 -0.31 -18.19
N ASP A 225 2.85 0.62 -17.66
CA ASP A 225 3.21 1.50 -16.54
C ASP A 225 3.54 0.70 -15.26
N TYR A 226 3.08 -0.56 -15.20
CA TYR A 226 3.24 -1.47 -14.08
C TYR A 226 4.35 -2.50 -14.26
N PHE A 227 4.94 -2.63 -15.46
CA PHE A 227 5.97 -3.63 -15.70
C PHE A 227 7.36 -3.01 -15.58
N TRP A 228 8.21 -3.66 -14.80
CA TRP A 228 9.61 -3.27 -14.62
C TRP A 228 10.52 -4.44 -14.98
N LEU A 229 11.60 -4.15 -15.72
CA LEU A 229 12.62 -5.14 -16.05
C LEU A 229 13.74 -5.04 -15.02
N GLY A 230 13.71 -5.93 -14.02
CA GLY A 230 14.75 -6.11 -13.02
C GLY A 230 15.86 -7.06 -13.49
N GLU A 231 16.86 -7.24 -12.63
CA GLU A 231 17.99 -8.14 -12.87
C GLU A 231 17.57 -9.62 -12.96
N ASP A 232 16.48 -9.98 -12.30
CA ASP A 232 15.85 -11.30 -12.25
C ASP A 232 14.71 -11.48 -13.29
N GLY A 233 14.53 -10.49 -14.18
CA GLY A 233 13.55 -10.52 -15.25
C GLY A 233 12.43 -9.48 -15.07
N MET A 234 11.34 -9.68 -15.79
CA MET A 234 10.23 -8.73 -15.81
C MET A 234 9.26 -9.00 -14.65
N ASN A 235 9.05 -8.01 -13.80
CA ASN A 235 8.13 -8.06 -12.66
C ASN A 235 7.02 -7.01 -12.79
N LEU A 236 5.94 -7.22 -12.03
CA LEU A 236 4.84 -6.28 -11.91
C LEU A 236 5.03 -5.46 -10.63
N GLN A 237 5.22 -4.16 -10.77
CA GLN A 237 5.25 -3.20 -9.67
C GLN A 237 3.82 -2.84 -9.24
N SER A 238 3.60 -2.43 -7.99
CA SER A 238 2.28 -1.91 -7.60
C SER A 238 1.98 -0.58 -8.28
N PHE A 239 2.99 0.28 -8.39
CA PHE A 239 3.11 1.50 -9.19
C PHE A 239 4.57 1.96 -8.97
N GLY A 240 5.05 2.97 -9.70
CA GLY A 240 6.42 3.48 -9.46
C GLY A 240 6.52 4.32 -8.17
N SER A 241 7.74 4.53 -7.67
CA SER A 241 8.06 5.38 -6.50
C SER A 241 8.64 6.75 -6.89
N GLN A 242 8.34 7.26 -8.08
CA GLN A 242 9.12 8.32 -8.70
C GLN A 242 9.17 9.62 -7.88
N THR A 243 8.05 10.07 -7.33
CA THR A 243 7.99 11.30 -6.53
C THR A 243 8.58 11.09 -5.14
N TRP A 244 8.31 9.94 -4.51
CA TRP A 244 8.92 9.57 -3.24
C TRP A 244 10.45 9.56 -3.33
N ASP A 245 11.00 8.82 -4.29
CA ASP A 245 12.43 8.65 -4.48
C ASP A 245 13.09 9.96 -4.91
N THR A 246 12.46 10.72 -5.82
CA THR A 246 13.00 12.02 -6.24
C THR A 246 13.08 12.99 -5.05
N SER A 247 12.04 13.03 -4.20
CA SER A 247 12.03 13.91 -3.03
C SER A 247 13.12 13.55 -2.03
N PHE A 248 13.33 12.27 -1.72
CA PHE A 248 14.41 11.89 -0.80
C PHE A 248 15.80 12.04 -1.42
N ALA A 249 15.98 11.67 -2.69
CA ALA A 249 17.26 11.81 -3.38
C ALA A 249 17.71 13.28 -3.41
N LEU A 250 16.80 14.21 -3.69
CA LEU A 250 17.09 15.64 -3.69
C LEU A 250 17.49 16.16 -2.31
N GLN A 251 16.84 15.69 -1.24
CA GLN A 251 17.23 16.04 0.13
C GLN A 251 18.60 15.49 0.50
N ALA A 252 18.90 14.24 0.16
CA ALA A 252 20.20 13.64 0.41
C ALA A 252 21.32 14.39 -0.33
N LEU A 253 21.09 14.73 -1.60
CA LEU A 253 22.03 15.53 -2.40
C LEU A 253 22.24 16.94 -1.81
N LEU A 254 21.20 17.56 -1.25
CA LEU A 254 21.32 18.84 -0.55
C LEU A 254 22.10 18.71 0.76
N ALA A 255 21.89 17.62 1.52
CA ALA A 255 22.62 17.36 2.77
C ALA A 255 24.11 17.08 2.54
N CYS A 256 24.47 16.55 1.38
CA CYS A 256 25.83 16.22 0.98
C CYS A 256 26.39 17.16 -0.11
N SER A 257 25.87 18.38 -0.24
CA SER A 257 26.21 19.26 -1.38
C SER A 257 27.70 19.57 -1.51
N ASP A 258 28.44 19.55 -0.39
CA ASP A 258 29.88 19.78 -0.36
C ASP A 258 30.70 18.59 -0.88
N LEU A 259 30.05 17.43 -1.08
CA LEU A 259 30.66 16.18 -1.53
C LEU A 259 30.31 15.84 -2.99
N VAL A 260 29.46 16.62 -3.64
CA VAL A 260 28.97 16.35 -5.00
C VAL A 260 29.53 17.41 -5.95
N GLU A 261 30.26 16.96 -6.97
CA GLU A 261 30.69 17.82 -8.08
C GLU A 261 29.48 18.15 -8.98
N GLU A 262 29.24 19.45 -9.20
CA GLU A 262 28.23 20.00 -10.13
C GLU A 262 26.77 19.48 -9.98
N PRO A 263 26.13 19.58 -8.79
CA PRO A 263 24.76 19.10 -8.60
C PRO A 263 23.67 19.96 -9.27
N SER A 264 24.06 21.07 -9.91
CA SER A 264 23.15 22.11 -10.40
C SER A 264 22.14 21.60 -11.43
N VAL A 265 22.60 20.79 -12.41
CA VAL A 265 21.71 20.21 -13.42
C VAL A 265 20.71 19.23 -12.81
N MET A 266 21.16 18.43 -11.83
CA MET A 266 20.31 17.47 -11.13
C MET A 266 19.24 18.19 -10.32
N PHE A 267 19.60 19.24 -9.57
CA PHE A 267 18.64 20.05 -8.83
C PHE A 267 17.61 20.73 -9.72
N GLY A 268 18.04 21.34 -10.84
CA GLY A 268 17.11 21.96 -11.80
C GLY A 268 16.12 20.95 -12.37
N ARG A 269 16.57 19.75 -12.76
CA ARG A 269 15.69 18.69 -13.29
C ARG A 269 14.76 18.11 -12.23
N GLY A 270 15.28 17.80 -11.04
CA GLY A 270 14.50 17.25 -9.94
C GLY A 270 13.45 18.24 -9.43
N HIS A 271 13.80 19.50 -9.24
CA HIS A 271 12.84 20.55 -8.88
C HIS A 271 11.78 20.74 -9.97
N ASN A 272 12.17 20.70 -11.25
CA ASN A 272 11.20 20.76 -12.36
C ASN A 272 10.25 19.55 -12.37
N PHE A 273 10.77 18.34 -12.12
CA PHE A 273 9.96 17.14 -11.98
C PHE A 273 8.94 17.28 -10.86
N LEU A 274 9.34 17.72 -9.66
CA LEU A 274 8.41 17.93 -8.54
C LEU A 274 7.33 18.96 -8.88
N LYS A 275 7.69 20.09 -9.52
CA LYS A 275 6.70 21.09 -9.96
C LYS A 275 5.68 20.53 -10.94
N LEU A 276 6.11 19.72 -11.90
CA LEU A 276 5.22 19.09 -12.88
C LEU A 276 4.37 17.96 -12.29
N SER A 277 4.88 17.31 -11.25
CA SER A 277 4.24 16.18 -10.58
C SER A 277 3.18 16.58 -9.56
N GLN A 278 3.09 17.87 -9.18
CA GLN A 278 2.04 18.32 -8.27
C GLN A 278 0.66 18.15 -8.92
N VAL A 279 -0.27 17.58 -8.16
CA VAL A 279 -1.68 17.46 -8.57
C VAL A 279 -2.33 18.84 -8.49
N THR A 280 -2.75 19.41 -9.61
CA THR A 280 -3.29 20.79 -9.66
C THR A 280 -4.81 20.87 -9.61
N GLU A 281 -5.50 19.73 -9.56
CA GLU A 281 -6.95 19.62 -9.65
C GLU A 281 -7.48 18.63 -8.60
N ASN A 282 -8.69 18.87 -8.11
CA ASN A 282 -9.40 17.87 -7.31
C ASN A 282 -10.00 16.80 -8.23
N PRO A 283 -10.38 15.63 -7.68
CA PRO A 283 -11.08 14.63 -8.47
C PRO A 283 -12.39 15.22 -9.03
N SER A 284 -12.81 14.70 -10.18
CA SER A 284 -13.91 15.27 -10.97
C SER A 284 -15.25 15.21 -10.23
N GLY A 285 -16.13 16.17 -10.53
CA GLY A 285 -17.52 16.18 -10.03
C GLY A 285 -17.65 16.22 -8.50
N ASP A 286 -18.69 15.55 -7.99
CA ASP A 286 -18.89 15.39 -6.54
C ASP A 286 -18.06 14.20 -6.02
N PHE A 287 -16.76 14.46 -5.86
CA PHE A 287 -15.80 13.44 -5.44
C PHE A 287 -16.06 12.89 -4.03
N LYS A 288 -16.75 13.64 -3.16
CA LYS A 288 -17.15 13.17 -1.82
C LYS A 288 -18.22 12.09 -1.91
N ALA A 289 -19.20 12.25 -2.80
CA ALA A 289 -20.20 11.22 -3.08
C ALA A 289 -19.59 9.94 -3.68
N MET A 290 -18.37 10.04 -4.22
CA MET A 290 -17.57 8.95 -4.77
C MET A 290 -16.47 8.46 -3.82
N PHE A 291 -16.49 8.93 -2.56
CA PHE A 291 -15.58 8.50 -1.50
C PHE A 291 -14.11 8.81 -1.78
N ARG A 292 -13.82 9.92 -2.46
CA ARG A 292 -12.48 10.46 -2.60
C ARG A 292 -12.28 11.65 -1.68
N HIS A 293 -11.04 11.86 -1.27
CA HIS A 293 -10.60 13.08 -0.60
C HIS A 293 -10.13 14.16 -1.60
N THR A 294 -9.92 15.38 -1.10
CA THR A 294 -9.30 16.45 -1.89
C THR A 294 -7.86 16.10 -2.25
N SER A 295 -7.42 16.41 -3.47
CA SER A 295 -6.08 16.09 -3.98
C SER A 295 -5.34 17.30 -4.57
N LYS A 296 -6.04 18.43 -4.79
CA LYS A 296 -5.41 19.64 -5.32
C LYS A 296 -4.33 20.15 -4.36
N GLY A 297 -3.11 20.29 -4.86
CA GLY A 297 -1.93 20.71 -4.11
C GLY A 297 -1.07 19.56 -3.61
N SER A 298 -1.54 18.32 -3.70
CA SER A 298 -0.81 17.14 -3.23
C SER A 298 0.29 16.70 -4.18
N TRP A 299 1.17 15.85 -3.65
CA TRP A 299 1.97 14.93 -4.44
C TRP A 299 1.53 13.49 -4.14
N THR A 300 1.61 12.65 -5.18
CA THR A 300 1.37 11.21 -5.08
C THR A 300 2.68 10.49 -4.76
N PHE A 301 2.64 9.18 -4.53
CA PHE A 301 3.85 8.38 -4.36
C PHE A 301 4.66 8.25 -5.66
N SER A 302 3.93 8.13 -6.79
CA SER A 302 4.48 7.88 -8.12
C SER A 302 4.63 9.18 -8.91
N ASP A 303 3.65 9.53 -9.74
CA ASP A 303 3.60 10.75 -10.53
C ASP A 303 2.20 11.37 -10.54
N ARG A 304 2.04 12.53 -11.20
CA ARG A 304 0.79 13.27 -11.23
C ARG A 304 -0.40 12.48 -11.77
N ASP A 305 -0.19 11.59 -12.74
CA ASP A 305 -1.29 10.87 -13.39
C ASP A 305 -1.96 9.87 -12.46
N HIS A 306 -1.25 9.35 -11.45
CA HIS A 306 -1.79 8.46 -10.42
C HIS A 306 -2.92 9.12 -9.61
N GLY A 307 -2.81 10.43 -9.36
CA GLY A 307 -3.89 11.25 -8.79
C GLY A 307 -4.32 10.94 -7.35
N TRP A 308 -3.64 10.02 -6.64
CA TRP A 308 -3.90 9.68 -5.24
C TRP A 308 -2.98 10.47 -4.29
N PRO A 309 -3.52 11.38 -3.46
CA PRO A 309 -2.71 12.22 -2.58
C PRO A 309 -2.09 11.39 -1.44
N VAL A 310 -0.82 11.62 -1.12
CA VAL A 310 -0.17 11.04 0.08
C VAL A 310 0.36 12.16 0.95
N SER A 311 0.11 12.10 2.26
CA SER A 311 0.51 13.14 3.21
C SER A 311 2.01 13.36 3.25
N ASP A 312 2.79 12.28 3.37
CA ASP A 312 4.24 12.32 3.48
C ASP A 312 4.87 12.68 2.14
N CYS A 313 4.41 12.11 1.03
CA CYS A 313 4.86 12.49 -0.30
C CYS A 313 4.62 13.99 -0.56
N THR A 314 3.47 14.51 -0.13
CA THR A 314 3.14 15.94 -0.19
C THR A 314 4.09 16.76 0.68
N ALA A 315 4.33 16.34 1.92
CA ALA A 315 5.20 17.06 2.85
C ALA A 315 6.68 17.03 2.43
N GLU A 316 7.21 15.89 2.00
CA GLU A 316 8.58 15.73 1.52
C GLU A 316 8.83 16.53 0.24
N SER A 317 7.89 16.49 -0.71
CA SER A 317 7.97 17.27 -1.95
C SER A 317 7.83 18.77 -1.69
N LEU A 318 6.94 19.17 -0.79
CA LEU A 318 6.78 20.56 -0.34
C LEU A 318 8.07 21.08 0.28
N LYS A 319 8.70 20.30 1.17
CA LYS A 319 9.97 20.63 1.80
C LYS A 319 11.09 20.82 0.76
N CYS A 320 11.18 19.94 -0.23
CA CYS A 320 12.11 20.12 -1.37
C CYS A 320 11.85 21.43 -2.12
N CYS A 321 10.60 21.71 -2.49
CA CYS A 321 10.25 22.94 -3.19
C CYS A 321 10.61 24.19 -2.37
N LEU A 322 10.41 24.15 -1.04
CA LEU A 322 10.79 25.22 -0.13
C LEU A 322 12.31 25.39 -0.07
N LEU A 323 13.10 24.31 0.03
CA LEU A 323 14.56 24.35 -0.01
C LEU A 323 15.06 24.99 -1.30
N PHE A 324 14.60 24.50 -2.45
CA PHE A 324 14.99 25.05 -3.75
C PHE A 324 14.54 26.50 -3.94
N SER A 325 13.48 26.95 -3.27
CA SER A 325 13.05 28.35 -3.31
C SER A 325 14.07 29.33 -2.71
N THR A 326 15.04 28.83 -1.92
CA THR A 326 16.14 29.61 -1.34
C THR A 326 17.38 29.68 -2.22
N MET A 327 17.43 28.88 -3.30
CA MET A 327 18.58 28.79 -4.20
C MET A 327 18.43 29.71 -5.43
N PRO A 328 19.55 30.06 -6.10
CA PRO A 328 19.52 30.86 -7.33
C PRO A 328 18.72 30.20 -8.48
N PRO A 329 17.80 30.91 -9.15
CA PRO A 329 16.99 30.34 -10.24
C PRO A 329 17.78 29.81 -11.43
N ASN A 330 18.99 30.32 -11.68
CA ASN A 330 19.87 29.80 -12.75
C ASN A 330 20.40 28.38 -12.46
N ILE A 331 20.28 27.89 -11.22
CA ILE A 331 20.66 26.53 -10.82
C ILE A 331 19.42 25.64 -10.80
N VAL A 332 18.36 26.07 -10.11
CA VAL A 332 17.21 25.21 -9.79
C VAL A 332 15.95 25.51 -10.62
N GLY A 333 16.02 26.48 -11.53
CA GLY A 333 14.87 27.00 -12.26
C GLY A 333 13.97 27.89 -11.40
N ASP A 334 12.85 28.31 -11.98
CA ASP A 334 11.89 29.18 -11.29
C ASP A 334 11.26 28.49 -10.07
N LYS A 335 10.96 29.30 -9.05
CA LYS A 335 10.25 28.85 -7.84
C LYS A 335 8.84 28.39 -8.21
N ILE A 336 8.35 27.38 -7.49
CA ILE A 336 6.93 27.05 -7.53
C ILE A 336 6.09 28.24 -7.02
N GLN A 337 4.89 28.44 -7.56
CA GLN A 337 4.06 29.58 -7.16
C GLN A 337 3.59 29.42 -5.71
N PHE A 338 3.43 30.53 -5.01
CA PHE A 338 3.01 30.50 -3.60
C PHE A 338 1.63 29.84 -3.40
N GLN A 339 0.70 30.01 -4.36
CA GLN A 339 -0.60 29.35 -4.29
C GLN A 339 -0.47 27.82 -4.28
N ASN A 340 0.44 27.26 -5.09
CA ASN A 340 0.72 25.83 -5.10
C ASN A 340 1.28 25.32 -3.78
N LEU A 341 2.12 26.13 -3.10
CA LEU A 341 2.59 25.81 -1.75
C LEU A 341 1.44 25.83 -0.74
N ASN A 342 0.56 26.83 -0.80
CA ASN A 342 -0.60 26.92 0.08
C ASN A 342 -1.59 25.78 -0.14
N ASP A 343 -1.84 25.38 -1.40
CA ASP A 343 -2.70 24.24 -1.72
C ASP A 343 -2.13 22.94 -1.10
N ALA A 344 -0.80 22.75 -1.08
CA ALA A 344 -0.16 21.61 -0.42
C ALA A 344 -0.34 21.63 1.10
N VAL A 345 -0.29 22.82 1.72
CA VAL A 345 -0.57 23.01 3.16
C VAL A 345 -2.01 22.65 3.50
N ASP A 346 -2.96 23.01 2.63
CA ASP A 346 -4.37 22.65 2.80
C ASP A 346 -4.57 21.12 2.81
N ILE A 347 -3.83 20.38 1.97
CA ILE A 347 -3.83 18.92 2.00
C ILE A 347 -3.27 18.40 3.33
N ILE A 348 -2.10 18.85 3.77
CA ILE A 348 -1.48 18.41 5.03
C ILE A 348 -2.42 18.65 6.21
N PHE A 349 -3.07 19.82 6.28
CA PHE A 349 -4.03 20.14 7.34
C PHE A 349 -5.28 19.24 7.28
N SER A 350 -5.75 18.92 6.09
CA SER A 350 -6.94 18.08 5.93
C SER A 350 -6.74 16.63 6.41
N LEU A 351 -5.49 16.17 6.54
CA LEU A 351 -5.13 14.81 6.93
C LEU A 351 -4.70 14.68 8.40
N GLN A 352 -4.68 15.78 9.17
CA GLN A 352 -4.46 15.71 10.62
C GLN A 352 -5.75 15.31 11.34
N ASN A 353 -5.68 14.26 12.15
CA ASN A 353 -6.74 13.88 13.06
C ASN A 353 -6.88 14.95 14.16
N GLY A 354 -8.10 15.49 14.29
CA GLY A 354 -8.38 16.59 15.22
C GLY A 354 -8.26 16.23 16.70
N GLU A 355 -8.42 14.95 17.06
CA GLU A 355 -8.41 14.42 18.43
C GLU A 355 -6.99 14.08 18.91
N ASN A 356 -6.26 13.22 18.18
CA ASN A 356 -4.94 12.74 18.61
C ASN A 356 -3.77 13.55 18.03
N GLY A 357 -3.98 14.30 16.93
CA GLY A 357 -2.96 15.15 16.32
C GLY A 357 -2.07 14.49 15.26
N GLY A 358 -2.19 13.18 15.06
CA GLY A 358 -1.43 12.46 14.05
C GLY A 358 -1.97 12.69 12.64
N CYS A 359 -1.14 12.42 11.63
CA CYS A 359 -1.51 12.49 10.23
C CYS A 359 -1.65 11.09 9.63
N SER A 360 -2.70 10.89 8.86
CA SER A 360 -2.92 9.71 8.03
C SER A 360 -2.26 9.82 6.66
N ALA A 361 -2.12 8.70 5.96
CA ALA A 361 -1.43 8.64 4.67
C ALA A 361 -2.27 9.20 3.52
N TRP A 362 -3.47 8.65 3.26
CA TRP A 362 -4.22 8.95 2.03
C TRP A 362 -5.41 9.87 2.28
N GLU A 363 -6.17 9.60 3.34
CA GLU A 363 -7.45 10.25 3.62
C GLU A 363 -7.65 10.50 5.11
N PRO A 364 -8.61 11.34 5.54
CA PRO A 364 -8.81 11.59 6.96
C PRO A 364 -9.16 10.31 7.74
N SER A 365 -8.44 10.08 8.83
CA SER A 365 -8.69 9.01 9.80
C SER A 365 -9.75 9.42 10.85
N GLY A 366 -9.99 8.55 11.84
CA GLY A 366 -10.93 8.80 12.96
C GLY A 366 -12.08 7.82 13.09
N GLU A 367 -12.10 6.79 12.24
CA GLU A 367 -13.05 5.70 12.33
C GLU A 367 -12.75 4.77 13.52
N LYS A 368 -13.73 3.95 13.91
CA LYS A 368 -13.64 3.18 15.15
C LYS A 368 -12.88 1.87 14.96
N LEU A 369 -11.90 1.61 15.83
CA LEU A 369 -11.05 0.40 15.83
C LEU A 369 -11.82 -0.93 15.76
N TRP A 370 -13.04 -1.01 16.28
CA TRP A 370 -13.83 -2.25 16.22
C TRP A 370 -14.18 -2.66 14.78
N LEU A 371 -14.10 -1.74 13.80
CA LEU A 371 -14.28 -2.07 12.39
C LEU A 371 -13.24 -3.08 11.90
N GLU A 372 -12.04 -3.12 12.48
CA GLU A 372 -11.02 -4.13 12.16
C GLU A 372 -11.41 -5.56 12.56
N TRP A 373 -12.40 -5.73 13.44
CA TRP A 373 -12.96 -7.06 13.72
C TRP A 373 -13.62 -7.67 12.49
N PHE A 374 -13.95 -6.83 11.51
CA PHE A 374 -14.54 -7.19 10.23
C PHE A 374 -13.52 -7.18 9.08
N ASN A 375 -12.21 -7.12 9.38
CA ASN A 375 -11.17 -7.29 8.37
C ASN A 375 -11.39 -8.61 7.63
N PRO A 376 -11.59 -8.57 6.30
CA PRO A 376 -11.89 -9.75 5.50
C PRO A 376 -10.63 -10.49 4.99
N VAL A 377 -9.43 -9.98 5.25
CA VAL A 377 -8.17 -10.49 4.69
C VAL A 377 -7.37 -11.27 5.74
N GLU A 378 -7.01 -12.52 5.41
CA GLU A 378 -6.31 -13.41 6.34
C GLU A 378 -4.83 -13.07 6.53
N PHE A 379 -4.18 -12.45 5.54
CA PHE A 379 -2.73 -12.24 5.52
C PHE A 379 -2.31 -10.78 5.77
N LEU A 380 -3.27 -9.86 5.99
CA LEU A 380 -3.02 -8.45 6.27
C LEU A 380 -3.82 -8.03 7.51
N LYS A 381 -3.22 -7.16 8.32
CA LYS A 381 -3.83 -6.56 9.51
C LYS A 381 -3.95 -5.05 9.29
N ASP A 382 -4.84 -4.40 10.04
CA ASP A 382 -4.98 -2.94 10.08
C ASP A 382 -5.29 -2.37 8.69
N LEU A 383 -6.25 -3.02 8.02
CA LEU A 383 -6.60 -2.80 6.61
C LEU A 383 -7.99 -2.18 6.45
N VAL A 384 -8.83 -2.17 7.50
CA VAL A 384 -10.22 -1.74 7.34
C VAL A 384 -10.34 -0.23 7.43
N ILE A 385 -9.63 0.41 8.36
CA ILE A 385 -9.70 1.85 8.56
C ILE A 385 -8.36 2.53 8.26
N GLU A 386 -8.40 3.84 8.06
CA GLU A 386 -7.20 4.65 7.94
C GLU A 386 -6.67 5.02 9.34
N TYR A 387 -5.36 4.95 9.51
CA TYR A 387 -4.65 5.22 10.77
C TYR A 387 -3.79 6.47 10.65
N GLU A 388 -3.38 6.99 11.80
CA GLU A 388 -2.33 7.99 11.87
C GLU A 388 -0.96 7.33 12.04
N TYR A 389 0.04 7.87 11.36
CA TYR A 389 1.39 7.30 11.32
C TYR A 389 2.44 8.31 11.79
N VAL A 390 3.46 7.83 12.49
CA VAL A 390 4.57 8.67 13.00
C VAL A 390 5.32 9.30 11.83
N GLU A 391 5.50 8.54 10.76
CA GLU A 391 6.20 8.94 9.54
C GLU A 391 5.49 10.11 8.86
N CYS A 392 4.20 9.94 8.56
CA CYS A 392 3.34 10.96 7.96
C CYS A 392 3.26 12.25 8.81
N THR A 393 3.15 12.07 10.13
CA THR A 393 3.09 13.17 11.09
C THR A 393 4.41 13.95 11.13
N SER A 394 5.53 13.23 11.19
CA SER A 394 6.87 13.81 11.23
C SER A 394 7.20 14.58 9.96
N SER A 395 7.00 13.99 8.78
CA SER A 395 7.20 14.68 7.50
C SER A 395 6.39 15.99 7.42
N SER A 396 5.14 15.96 7.89
CA SER A 396 4.27 17.14 7.94
C SER A 396 4.83 18.25 8.85
N ILE A 397 5.35 17.89 10.04
CA ILE A 397 6.04 18.86 10.92
C ILE A 397 7.21 19.51 10.20
N HIS A 398 8.08 18.71 9.57
CA HIS A 398 9.25 19.23 8.86
C HIS A 398 8.87 20.25 7.78
N ALA A 399 7.88 19.92 6.93
CA ALA A 399 7.43 20.79 5.87
C ALA A 399 6.83 22.11 6.39
N LEU A 400 5.99 22.03 7.43
CA LEU A 400 5.33 23.21 8.00
C LEU A 400 6.30 24.10 8.79
N VAL A 401 7.24 23.54 9.55
CA VAL A 401 8.31 24.31 10.21
C VAL A 401 9.14 25.04 9.17
N MET A 402 9.46 24.39 8.05
CA MET A 402 10.21 25.03 6.98
C MET A 402 9.42 26.16 6.32
N LEU A 403 8.13 25.95 6.05
CA LEU A 403 7.24 26.98 5.54
C LEU A 403 7.19 28.19 6.48
N ARG A 404 7.08 27.97 7.79
CA ARG A 404 7.08 29.04 8.82
C ARG A 404 8.35 29.88 8.78
N LYS A 405 9.52 29.25 8.59
CA LYS A 405 10.80 29.95 8.50
C LYS A 405 10.87 30.86 7.27
N LEU A 406 10.36 30.42 6.12
CA LEU A 406 10.40 31.18 4.87
C LEU A 406 9.23 32.17 4.70
N HIS A 407 8.09 31.89 5.34
CA HIS A 407 6.87 32.69 5.28
C HIS A 407 6.33 33.00 6.68
N PRO A 408 7.02 33.87 7.47
CA PRO A 408 6.80 34.04 8.90
C PRO A 408 5.44 34.63 9.28
N THR A 409 4.68 35.22 8.36
CA THR A 409 3.33 35.75 8.63
C THR A 409 2.20 34.85 8.14
N HIS A 410 2.50 33.78 7.40
CA HIS A 410 1.48 32.92 6.80
C HIS A 410 0.95 31.91 7.82
N ARG A 411 -0.38 31.93 8.06
CA ARG A 411 -1.16 30.94 8.84
C ARG A 411 -0.52 30.53 10.17
N VAL A 412 0.09 31.49 10.87
CA VAL A 412 0.93 31.26 12.05
C VAL A 412 0.22 30.41 13.09
N LYS A 413 -0.97 30.82 13.50
CA LYS A 413 -1.75 30.17 14.55
C LYS A 413 -2.11 28.72 14.19
N GLU A 414 -2.60 28.49 12.97
CA GLU A 414 -3.02 27.16 12.51
C GLU A 414 -1.83 26.21 12.45
N ILE A 415 -0.67 26.68 11.98
CA ILE A 415 0.54 25.87 11.90
C ILE A 415 1.11 25.56 13.30
N GLU A 416 1.10 26.53 14.23
CA GLU A 416 1.54 26.30 15.61
C GLU A 416 0.64 25.29 16.34
N GLU A 417 -0.68 25.41 16.17
CA GLU A 417 -1.65 24.45 16.70
C GLU A 417 -1.46 23.05 16.10
N PHE A 418 -1.22 22.96 14.78
CA PHE A 418 -0.93 21.71 14.10
C PHE A 418 0.33 21.03 14.68
N ILE A 419 1.45 21.77 14.75
CA ILE A 419 2.74 21.24 15.21
C ILE A 419 2.63 20.79 16.67
N PHE A 420 1.95 21.56 17.52
CA PHE A 420 1.74 21.20 18.92
C PHE A 420 1.04 19.84 19.06
N LYS A 421 -0.06 19.63 18.32
CA LYS A 421 -0.81 18.36 18.34
C LYS A 421 0.01 17.21 17.75
N ALA A 422 0.71 17.44 16.64
CA ALA A 422 1.54 16.46 15.96
C ALA A 422 2.72 15.98 16.84
N VAL A 423 3.38 16.90 17.55
CA VAL A 423 4.42 16.57 18.53
C VAL A 423 3.87 15.70 19.65
N LYS A 424 2.69 16.08 20.18
CA LYS A 424 2.05 15.30 21.24
C LYS A 424 1.71 13.89 20.77
N PHE A 425 1.17 13.73 19.56
CA PHE A 425 0.93 12.42 18.96
C PHE A 425 2.19 11.56 18.94
N ILE A 426 3.31 12.09 18.42
CA ILE A 426 4.59 11.37 18.35
C ILE A 426 5.06 10.96 19.75
N GLU A 427 4.96 11.85 20.75
CA GLU A 427 5.32 11.53 22.14
C GLU A 427 4.39 10.45 22.75
N ASP A 428 3.08 10.49 22.46
CA ASP A 428 2.07 9.59 23.02
C ASP A 428 2.13 8.17 22.46
N VAL A 429 2.57 7.98 21.20
CA VAL A 429 2.64 6.66 20.53
C VAL A 429 4.02 6.00 20.62
N GLN A 430 4.97 6.59 21.33
CA GLN A 430 6.29 5.99 21.58
C GLN A 430 6.15 4.69 22.39
N GLN A 431 6.88 3.65 22.00
CA GLN A 431 6.88 2.37 22.69
C GLN A 431 7.63 2.44 24.04
N PRO A 432 7.35 1.51 24.98
CA PRO A 432 8.02 1.49 26.28
C PRO A 432 9.56 1.38 26.22
N ASP A 433 10.10 0.71 25.20
CA ASP A 433 11.55 0.56 24.96
C ASP A 433 12.19 1.81 24.33
N GLY A 434 11.39 2.84 24.00
CA GLY A 434 11.85 4.08 23.40
C GLY A 434 11.76 4.12 21.88
N SER A 435 11.47 3.00 21.22
CA SER A 435 11.28 2.95 19.78
C SER A 435 9.92 3.50 19.34
N TRP A 436 9.75 3.65 18.02
CA TRP A 436 8.44 3.80 17.38
C TRP A 436 8.24 2.65 16.39
N TYR A 437 6.98 2.26 16.17
CA TYR A 437 6.67 1.19 15.23
C TYR A 437 6.49 1.74 13.81
N GLY A 438 7.31 1.27 12.86
CA GLY A 438 7.21 1.64 11.45
C GLY A 438 6.13 0.84 10.74
N ASN A 439 5.31 1.53 9.97
CA ASN A 439 4.25 0.93 9.15
C ASN A 439 4.65 0.89 7.67
N TRP A 440 5.52 1.81 7.24
CA TRP A 440 5.89 1.97 5.83
C TRP A 440 7.36 1.65 5.52
N GLY A 441 8.14 1.29 6.54
CA GLY A 441 9.52 0.81 6.43
C GLY A 441 9.88 -0.13 7.58
N ILE A 442 10.86 -1.00 7.38
CA ILE A 442 11.26 -2.04 8.34
C ILE A 442 12.22 -1.46 9.39
N CYS A 443 11.94 -1.52 10.68
CA CYS A 443 10.62 -1.40 11.31
C CYS A 443 10.76 -0.34 12.41
N PHE A 444 11.52 -0.66 13.45
CA PHE A 444 11.72 0.23 14.59
C PHE A 444 12.79 1.29 14.35
N ILE A 445 13.88 0.96 13.66
CA ILE A 445 14.92 1.93 13.28
C ILE A 445 14.30 3.00 12.38
N TYR A 446 13.53 2.55 11.38
CA TYR A 446 12.86 3.43 10.43
C TYR A 446 11.94 4.44 11.12
N ALA A 447 10.98 3.98 11.93
CA ALA A 447 10.07 4.92 12.61
C ALA A 447 10.74 5.71 13.72
N THR A 448 11.79 5.19 14.37
CA THR A 448 12.57 5.97 15.36
C THR A 448 13.31 7.13 14.70
N TRP A 449 13.82 6.94 13.47
CA TRP A 449 14.35 8.04 12.66
C TRP A 449 13.29 9.13 12.44
N PHE A 450 12.08 8.78 11.99
CA PHE A 450 10.99 9.75 11.82
C PHE A 450 10.56 10.40 13.14
N GLY A 451 10.37 9.62 14.20
CA GLY A 451 9.94 10.12 15.51
C GLY A 451 10.91 11.15 16.07
N ILE A 452 12.20 10.84 16.12
CA ILE A 452 13.24 11.78 16.55
C ILE A 452 13.32 12.98 15.60
N GLY A 453 13.31 12.74 14.28
CA GLY A 453 13.39 13.81 13.27
C GLY A 453 12.29 14.86 13.44
N GLY A 454 11.03 14.41 13.59
CA GLY A 454 9.87 15.30 13.75
C GLY A 454 9.93 16.11 15.03
N LEU A 455 10.34 15.50 16.15
CA LEU A 455 10.53 16.19 17.42
C LEU A 455 11.64 17.25 17.33
N VAL A 456 12.77 16.90 16.71
CA VAL A 456 13.88 17.84 16.48
C VAL A 456 13.45 18.99 15.58
N ALA A 457 12.72 18.72 14.50
CA ALA A 457 12.18 19.74 13.62
C ALA A 457 11.26 20.73 14.36
N ALA A 458 10.47 20.24 15.32
CA ALA A 458 9.64 21.06 16.19
C ALA A 458 10.40 21.83 17.29
N GLY A 459 11.74 21.73 17.34
CA GLY A 459 12.59 22.43 18.30
C GLY A 459 12.82 21.70 19.62
N LYS A 460 12.48 20.41 19.71
CA LYS A 460 12.86 19.56 20.84
C LYS A 460 14.35 19.18 20.73
N THR A 461 15.00 18.97 21.86
CA THR A 461 16.41 18.60 21.95
C THR A 461 16.59 17.42 22.91
N TYR A 462 17.80 16.86 22.93
CA TYR A 462 18.14 15.80 23.87
C TYR A 462 17.95 16.24 25.33
N GLU A 463 18.21 17.51 25.65
CA GLU A 463 18.13 18.03 27.01
C GLU A 463 16.69 18.29 27.48
N ASN A 464 15.76 18.57 26.55
CA ASN A 464 14.40 19.01 26.89
C ASN A 464 13.29 18.02 26.54
N CYS A 465 13.61 16.87 25.95
CA CYS A 465 12.63 15.88 25.50
C CYS A 465 13.02 14.46 25.88
N VAL A 466 12.27 13.88 26.83
CA VAL A 466 12.47 12.50 27.30
C VAL A 466 12.24 11.49 26.17
N ALA A 467 11.31 11.77 25.24
CA ALA A 467 11.07 10.89 24.10
C ALA A 467 12.30 10.78 23.20
N ILE A 468 13.01 11.88 22.93
CA ILE A 468 14.29 11.86 22.19
C ILE A 468 15.34 11.05 22.95
N GLN A 469 15.48 11.25 24.27
CA GLN A 469 16.45 10.51 25.09
C GLN A 469 16.24 8.99 25.00
N LYS A 470 14.98 8.55 25.10
CA LYS A 470 14.60 7.15 24.98
C LYS A 470 14.86 6.59 23.59
N GLY A 471 14.47 7.31 22.53
CA GLY A 471 14.73 6.89 21.15
C GLY A 471 16.21 6.77 20.83
N VAL A 472 17.03 7.71 21.31
CA VAL A 472 18.49 7.62 21.19
C VAL A 472 19.05 6.43 21.97
N SER A 473 18.55 6.19 23.18
CA SER A 473 18.97 5.02 23.98
C SER A 473 18.66 3.71 23.27
N PHE A 474 17.44 3.57 22.71
CA PHE A 474 17.05 2.43 21.89
C PHE A 474 18.01 2.20 20.71
N LEU A 475 18.36 3.25 19.96
CA LEU A 475 19.30 3.14 18.84
C LEU A 475 20.69 2.71 19.31
N LEU A 476 21.21 3.29 20.39
CA LEU A 476 22.53 2.93 20.93
C LEU A 476 22.58 1.48 21.45
N GLU A 477 21.50 1.01 22.09
CA GLU A 477 21.40 -0.34 22.61
C GLU A 477 21.24 -1.41 21.51
N THR A 478 20.78 -1.02 20.33
CA THR A 478 20.55 -1.91 19.18
C THR A 478 21.65 -1.85 18.11
N GLN A 479 22.70 -1.04 18.35
CA GLN A 479 23.85 -0.95 17.46
C GLN A 479 24.63 -2.29 17.43
N GLN A 480 25.01 -2.72 16.23
CA GLN A 480 25.82 -3.92 16.03
C GLN A 480 27.31 -3.66 16.29
N GLU A 481 28.09 -4.72 16.49
CA GLU A 481 29.53 -4.63 16.77
C GLU A 481 30.33 -3.95 15.63
N ASP A 482 29.82 -4.01 14.39
CA ASP A 482 30.41 -3.35 13.22
C ASP A 482 30.07 -1.86 13.11
N GLY A 483 29.26 -1.34 14.05
CA GLY A 483 28.79 0.03 14.12
C GLY A 483 27.51 0.31 13.33
N GLY A 484 26.97 -0.68 12.61
CA GLY A 484 25.74 -0.56 11.83
C GLY A 484 24.47 -0.93 12.61
N TRP A 485 23.34 -0.92 11.89
CA TRP A 485 22.05 -1.42 12.35
C TRP A 485 21.41 -2.27 11.25
N GLY A 486 20.59 -3.24 11.64
CA GLY A 486 19.85 -4.06 10.70
C GLY A 486 18.61 -4.68 11.33
N GLU A 487 17.52 -4.67 10.59
CA GLU A 487 16.27 -5.32 10.97
C GLU A 487 15.81 -6.27 9.86
N SER A 488 15.29 -7.43 10.25
CA SER A 488 14.65 -8.36 9.32
C SER A 488 13.21 -7.91 9.07
N TYR A 489 12.61 -8.28 7.93
CA TYR A 489 11.17 -8.15 7.72
C TYR A 489 10.35 -8.87 8.81
N ILE A 490 10.96 -9.81 9.54
CA ILE A 490 10.36 -10.51 10.67
C ILE A 490 10.14 -9.56 11.88
N SER A 491 10.77 -8.37 11.92
CA SER A 491 10.54 -7.36 12.97
C SER A 491 9.06 -6.95 13.10
N TYR A 492 8.30 -6.95 12.00
CA TYR A 492 6.85 -6.70 12.03
C TYR A 492 6.06 -7.67 12.92
N TRP A 493 6.64 -8.84 13.23
CA TRP A 493 5.99 -9.91 13.99
C TRP A 493 6.25 -9.81 15.51
N TYR A 494 7.18 -8.95 15.94
CA TYR A 494 7.70 -8.93 17.31
C TYR A 494 6.73 -8.31 18.34
N ILE A 495 5.89 -7.34 17.93
CA ILE A 495 4.90 -6.70 18.82
C ILE A 495 3.69 -7.61 19.12
N GLN A 496 3.46 -8.66 18.32
CA GLN A 496 2.18 -9.38 18.33
C GLN A 496 2.14 -10.68 19.14
N GLY A 497 3.12 -10.92 20.02
CA GLY A 497 2.99 -11.96 21.05
C GLY A 497 3.35 -13.39 20.64
N VAL A 498 4.24 -13.59 19.66
CA VAL A 498 5.00 -14.86 19.55
C VAL A 498 6.20 -14.82 20.53
N CYS A 499 5.95 -14.46 21.79
CA CYS A 499 6.87 -14.72 22.89
C CYS A 499 6.65 -16.15 23.39
N SER A 500 7.01 -17.12 22.57
CA SER A 500 7.29 -18.48 23.03
C SER A 500 8.41 -19.02 22.17
N PHE A 501 9.61 -18.48 22.38
CA PHE A 501 10.90 -19.17 22.45
C PHE A 501 11.93 -18.07 22.63
N GLY A 502 12.47 -17.93 23.85
CA GLY A 502 13.62 -17.05 24.06
C GLY A 502 14.75 -17.50 23.15
N TRP A 503 15.33 -16.57 22.40
CA TRP A 503 16.53 -16.85 21.64
C TRP A 503 17.67 -15.91 22.02
N ARG A 504 18.70 -16.57 22.56
CA ARG A 504 20.11 -16.21 22.35
C ARG A 504 20.38 -16.12 20.85
N PRO A 505 21.37 -15.33 20.40
CA PRO A 505 21.64 -15.11 18.99
C PRO A 505 21.90 -16.44 18.27
N ILE A 506 21.00 -16.81 17.36
CA ILE A 506 21.30 -17.79 16.32
C ILE A 506 22.08 -17.01 15.27
N LYS A 507 23.35 -17.40 15.06
CA LYS A 507 24.06 -17.10 13.81
C LYS A 507 23.25 -17.73 12.67
N LEU A 508 22.45 -16.92 11.99
CA LEU A 508 21.84 -17.28 10.73
C LEU A 508 22.82 -16.93 9.63
N ASP A 509 23.17 -17.94 8.84
CA ASP A 509 23.99 -17.80 7.64
C ASP A 509 23.37 -16.71 6.74
N SER A 510 24.22 -15.76 6.40
CA SER A 510 23.95 -14.54 5.66
C SER A 510 23.25 -14.81 4.32
N HIS A 511 21.94 -14.62 4.28
CA HIS A 511 21.21 -14.22 3.07
C HIS A 511 20.53 -12.89 3.41
N PHE A 512 21.31 -11.81 3.30
CA PHE A 512 20.82 -10.46 3.38
C PHE A 512 19.94 -10.20 2.16
N ILE A 513 18.68 -9.83 2.37
CA ILE A 513 17.96 -9.01 1.40
C ILE A 513 18.39 -7.57 1.71
N CYS A 514 19.43 -7.12 1.03
CA CYS A 514 19.75 -5.70 0.96
C CYS A 514 18.59 -5.04 0.22
N ILE A 515 17.89 -4.12 0.90
CA ILE A 515 17.23 -3.04 0.17
C ILE A 515 18.38 -2.10 -0.18
N ASP A 516 18.95 -2.27 -1.37
CA ASP A 516 20.03 -1.42 -1.87
C ASP A 516 19.50 -0.01 -2.11
N GLY A 517 19.53 0.81 -1.06
CA GLY A 517 19.67 2.24 -1.17
C GLY A 517 21.15 2.57 -1.40
N PHE A 518 21.47 3.01 -2.62
CA PHE A 518 22.72 3.71 -2.98
C PHE A 518 24.05 3.02 -2.66
N ASN A 519 24.63 2.35 -3.64
CA ASN A 519 26.06 2.07 -3.69
C ASN A 519 26.69 2.85 -4.86
N PRO A 520 27.33 4.02 -4.63
CA PRO A 520 28.05 4.72 -5.69
C PRO A 520 29.37 4.01 -5.99
N TRP A 521 29.45 3.48 -7.20
CA TRP A 521 30.65 3.07 -7.95
C TRP A 521 31.96 3.70 -7.46
N TRP A 522 32.84 2.86 -6.91
CA TRP A 522 34.25 3.19 -6.69
C TRP A 522 35.09 2.64 -7.85
N PRO A 523 35.72 3.46 -8.72
CA PRO A 523 36.65 2.95 -9.72
C PRO A 523 37.92 2.46 -9.01
N GLY A 524 38.19 1.16 -9.16
CA GLY A 524 39.35 0.49 -8.61
C GLY A 524 40.66 1.15 -9.05
N LYS A 525 41.51 1.46 -8.07
CA LYS A 525 42.94 1.70 -8.28
C LYS A 525 43.58 0.48 -8.91
N GLU A 526 44.22 0.68 -10.05
CA GLU A 526 45.25 -0.20 -10.61
C GLU A 526 46.27 -0.54 -9.51
N ARG A 527 46.42 -1.84 -9.20
CA ARG A 527 47.62 -2.35 -8.54
C ARG A 527 48.57 -2.84 -9.62
N SER A 528 49.68 -2.13 -9.74
CA SER A 528 50.86 -2.51 -10.48
C SER A 528 51.37 -3.89 -10.04
N ASN A 529 51.52 -4.79 -11.00
CA ASN A 529 52.31 -6.00 -10.85
C ASN A 529 53.80 -5.62 -10.82
N THR A 530 54.47 -5.88 -9.70
CA THR A 530 55.92 -6.09 -9.68
C THR A 530 56.26 -7.30 -8.82
N THR A 531 56.92 -8.25 -9.48
CA THR A 531 57.89 -9.26 -8.98
C THR A 531 57.44 -10.29 -7.96
N SER A 532 57.21 -11.52 -8.43
CA SER A 532 58.23 -12.60 -8.44
C SER A 532 57.94 -13.60 -9.54
#